data_AF-A0A9P6DWU7-F1
#
_entry.id   AF-A0A9P6DWU7-F1
#
_cell.length_a   1.000
_cell.length_b   1.000
_cell.length_c   1.000
_cell.angle_alpha   90.00
_cell.angle_beta   90.00
_cell.angle_gamma   90.00
#
_symmetry.space_group_name_H-M   'P 1'
#
loop_
_entity.id
_entity.type
_entity.pdbx_description
1 polymer ?
#
loop_
_entity_poly.entity_id
_entity_poly.type
_entity_poly.pdbx_seq_one_letter_code
_entity_poly.pdbx_strand_id
1 'polypeptide(L)'
;MYSRVFTHRSLHRRPWGRFEDPHDDPSPDNETLEHLGDSLLNLFVTDLIHALYPGLRPGPASIMRAKIVRNKILAKFAVHYAFGPRLKVHPSQEALLRETESVLAGTFEAYVGGLYSDYGIEGYTMKIQPWLSSLLTPYVKKAYDEALAEHPSPGPNSPATARGYWAQLNEKLFKMGSVVEWKEESLSARDPNGEGGLLWNVEAIVDGQVIGAGSGLNKKTAKNIAAYHALETLASA
;
A
#
# COMPACT_ATOMS: atom_id res chain seq x y z
N MET A 1 -23.26 8.41 18.80
CA MET A 1 -23.06 7.42 17.71
C MET A 1 -22.54 6.05 18.16
N TYR A 2 -22.11 5.89 19.42
CA TYR A 2 -21.51 4.66 19.95
C TYR A 2 -22.22 3.34 19.60
N SER A 3 -23.56 3.25 19.70
CA SER A 3 -24.27 2.01 19.37
C SER A 3 -24.17 1.65 17.88
N ARG A 4 -24.03 2.63 16.99
CA ARG A 4 -24.04 2.41 15.53
C ARG A 4 -22.71 1.81 15.05
N VAL A 5 -21.59 2.19 15.67
CA VAL A 5 -20.25 1.65 15.39
C VAL A 5 -20.24 0.11 15.45
N PHE A 6 -20.96 -0.46 16.41
CA PHE A 6 -21.00 -1.89 16.64
C PHE A 6 -22.22 -2.57 16.00
N THR A 7 -22.97 -1.89 15.13
CA THR A 7 -24.09 -2.52 14.43
C THR A 7 -23.68 -2.93 13.03
N HIS A 8 -23.58 -4.23 12.79
CA HIS A 8 -23.32 -4.75 11.45
C HIS A 8 -24.60 -4.76 10.61
N ARG A 9 -24.47 -4.51 9.30
CA ARG A 9 -25.57 -4.50 8.32
C ARG A 9 -26.51 -5.72 8.38
N SER A 10 -25.99 -6.87 8.80
CA SER A 10 -26.77 -8.11 8.87
C SER A 10 -27.88 -8.05 9.92
N LEU A 11 -27.72 -7.26 10.99
CA LEU A 11 -28.70 -7.14 12.06
C LEU A 11 -30.08 -6.76 11.50
N HIS A 12 -30.12 -5.85 10.54
CA HIS A 12 -31.33 -5.37 9.88
C HIS A 12 -31.55 -6.00 8.49
N ARG A 13 -30.72 -6.97 8.10
CA ARG A 13 -30.77 -7.64 6.78
C ARG A 13 -30.72 -6.64 5.61
N ARG A 14 -29.91 -5.59 5.73
CA ARG A 14 -29.83 -4.52 4.73
C ARG A 14 -29.40 -5.10 3.36
N PRO A 15 -30.19 -4.85 2.29
CA PRO A 15 -30.01 -5.48 0.99
C PRO A 15 -28.70 -5.07 0.30
N TRP A 16 -28.19 -5.96 -0.56
CA TRP A 16 -27.00 -5.70 -1.38
C TRP A 16 -27.37 -4.99 -2.68
N GLY A 17 -26.44 -4.21 -3.24
CA GLY A 17 -26.53 -3.71 -4.62
C GLY A 17 -27.52 -2.56 -4.85
N ARG A 18 -28.07 -1.95 -3.80
CA ARG A 18 -28.75 -0.65 -3.94
C ARG A 18 -27.71 0.46 -4.00
N PHE A 19 -27.98 1.47 -4.83
CA PHE A 19 -27.15 2.67 -4.92
C PHE A 19 -27.38 3.60 -3.73
N GLU A 20 -28.65 3.80 -3.33
CA GLU A 20 -29.06 4.64 -2.21
C GLU A 20 -30.15 3.95 -1.40
N ASP A 21 -30.13 4.15 -0.08
CA ASP A 21 -31.22 3.72 0.81
C ASP A 21 -32.37 4.75 0.78
N PRO A 22 -33.62 4.30 1.03
CA PRO A 22 -34.73 5.21 1.27
C PRO A 22 -34.44 6.19 2.42
N HIS A 23 -34.97 7.41 2.32
CA HIS A 23 -34.82 8.44 3.36
C HIS A 23 -35.32 8.00 4.75
N ASP A 24 -36.26 7.05 4.79
CA ASP A 24 -36.87 6.50 5.99
C ASP A 24 -36.33 5.13 6.39
N ASP A 25 -35.22 4.65 5.81
CA ASP A 25 -34.63 3.36 6.16
C ASP A 25 -34.22 3.34 7.65
N PRO A 26 -34.89 2.53 8.49
CA PRO A 26 -34.62 2.48 9.92
C PRO A 26 -33.49 1.48 10.25
N SER A 27 -32.64 1.13 9.28
CA SER A 27 -31.59 0.10 9.41
C SER A 27 -30.19 0.71 9.64
N PRO A 28 -29.91 1.35 10.79
CA PRO A 28 -28.61 1.95 11.03
C PRO A 28 -27.55 0.87 11.16
N ASP A 29 -26.51 0.95 10.35
CA ASP A 29 -25.32 0.12 10.46
C ASP A 29 -24.05 0.97 10.52
N ASN A 30 -22.93 0.28 10.62
CA ASN A 30 -21.61 0.89 10.73
C ASN A 30 -20.97 1.26 9.38
N GLU A 31 -21.55 0.93 8.22
CA GLU A 31 -20.86 1.03 6.92
C GLU A 31 -20.47 2.48 6.56
N THR A 32 -21.32 3.47 6.86
CA THR A 32 -20.95 4.89 6.65
C THR A 32 -19.79 5.32 7.54
N LEU A 33 -19.77 4.82 8.78
CA LEU A 33 -18.70 5.14 9.73
C LEU A 33 -17.41 4.40 9.36
N GLU A 34 -17.51 3.17 8.89
CA GLU A 34 -16.41 2.36 8.34
C GLU A 34 -15.75 3.11 7.18
N HIS A 35 -16.54 3.54 6.20
CA HIS A 35 -16.04 4.30 5.05
C HIS A 35 -15.34 5.60 5.47
N LEU A 36 -15.91 6.36 6.41
CA LEU A 36 -15.27 7.55 6.96
C LEU A 36 -13.96 7.21 7.71
N GLY A 37 -13.97 6.14 8.49
CA GLY A 37 -12.84 5.65 9.26
C GLY A 37 -11.67 5.21 8.41
N ASP A 38 -11.92 4.47 7.32
CA ASP A 38 -10.92 4.08 6.34
C ASP A 38 -10.22 5.30 5.74
N SER A 39 -10.99 6.32 5.32
CA SER A 39 -10.43 7.57 4.79
C SER A 39 -9.53 8.27 5.81
N LEU A 40 -9.96 8.34 7.08
CA LEU A 40 -9.21 8.97 8.17
C LEU A 40 -7.94 8.19 8.52
N LEU A 41 -7.98 6.85 8.50
CA LEU A 41 -6.82 6.00 8.76
C LEU A 41 -5.80 6.11 7.62
N ASN A 42 -6.24 6.11 6.37
CA ASN A 42 -5.36 6.32 5.23
C ASN A 42 -4.65 7.68 5.29
N LEU A 43 -5.39 8.74 5.62
CA LEU A 43 -4.81 10.07 5.83
C LEU A 43 -3.78 10.05 6.96
N PHE A 44 -4.19 9.55 8.13
CA PHE A 44 -3.35 9.52 9.33
C PHE A 44 -2.05 8.74 9.11
N VAL A 45 -2.14 7.53 8.56
CA VAL A 45 -0.96 6.68 8.34
C VAL A 45 -0.04 7.30 7.30
N THR A 46 -0.58 7.94 6.25
CA THR A 46 0.23 8.67 5.26
C THR A 46 1.02 9.79 5.93
N ASP A 47 0.36 10.60 6.76
CA ASP A 47 0.99 11.71 7.48
C ASP A 47 2.03 11.22 8.49
N LEU A 48 1.70 10.19 9.27
CA LEU A 48 2.61 9.58 10.25
C LEU A 48 3.88 9.00 9.59
N ILE A 49 3.75 8.36 8.43
CA ILE A 49 4.90 7.87 7.66
C ILE A 49 5.84 9.02 7.28
N HIS A 50 5.30 10.12 6.76
CA HIS A 50 6.11 11.26 6.33
C HIS A 50 6.66 12.10 7.49
N ALA A 51 5.96 12.13 8.62
CA ALA A 51 6.47 12.73 9.85
C ALA A 51 7.68 11.96 10.41
N LEU A 52 7.64 10.62 10.39
CA LEU A 52 8.74 9.77 10.86
C LEU A 52 9.89 9.65 9.85
N TYR A 53 9.57 9.67 8.55
CA TYR A 53 10.54 9.48 7.46
C TYR A 53 10.37 10.55 6.36
N PRO A 54 10.79 11.82 6.60
CA PRO A 54 10.57 12.93 5.67
C PRO A 54 11.20 12.74 4.28
N GLY A 55 12.25 11.92 4.18
CA GLY A 55 12.93 11.60 2.91
C GLY A 55 12.30 10.47 2.11
N LEU A 56 11.29 9.77 2.66
CA LEU A 56 10.66 8.64 1.99
C LEU A 56 9.84 9.11 0.80
N ARG A 57 10.00 8.45 -0.35
CA ARG A 57 9.24 8.77 -1.57
C ARG A 57 7.79 8.28 -1.49
N PRO A 58 6.85 8.92 -2.21
CA PRO A 58 5.43 8.54 -2.18
C PRO A 58 5.13 7.08 -2.56
N GLY A 59 5.91 6.50 -3.47
CA GLY A 59 5.74 5.11 -3.91
C GLY A 59 5.93 4.10 -2.77
N PRO A 60 7.13 3.99 -2.17
CA PRO A 60 7.36 3.19 -0.98
C PRO A 60 6.42 3.52 0.19
N ALA A 61 6.13 4.81 0.42
CA ALA A 61 5.18 5.23 1.46
C ALA A 61 3.78 4.64 1.24
N SER A 62 3.30 4.58 0.00
CA SER A 62 2.00 3.97 -0.35
C SER A 62 1.99 2.46 -0.11
N ILE A 63 3.09 1.77 -0.42
CA ILE A 63 3.25 0.33 -0.15
C ILE A 63 3.22 0.08 1.36
N MET A 64 3.96 0.87 2.14
CA MET A 64 3.96 0.79 3.60
C MET A 64 2.57 1.05 4.17
N ARG A 65 1.88 2.10 3.72
CA ARG A 65 0.52 2.41 4.16
C ARG A 65 -0.41 1.22 3.95
N ALA A 66 -0.42 0.64 2.75
CA ALA A 66 -1.25 -0.52 2.43
C ALA A 66 -0.97 -1.73 3.35
N LYS A 67 0.31 -1.98 3.69
CA LYS A 67 0.69 -3.03 4.66
C LYS A 67 0.17 -2.76 6.07
N ILE A 68 0.02 -1.49 6.47
CA ILE A 68 -0.38 -1.06 7.82
C ILE A 68 -1.91 -1.01 7.97
N VAL A 69 -2.64 -0.50 6.97
CA VAL A 69 -4.11 -0.35 7.03
C VAL A 69 -4.87 -1.58 6.52
N ARG A 70 -4.19 -2.68 6.18
CA ARG A 70 -4.87 -3.91 5.74
C ARG A 70 -5.69 -4.56 6.87
N ASN A 71 -6.75 -5.27 6.47
CA ASN A 71 -7.66 -5.97 7.36
C ASN A 71 -6.96 -6.80 8.45
N LYS A 72 -5.94 -7.57 8.08
CA LYS A 72 -5.14 -8.38 9.02
C LYS A 72 -4.54 -7.60 10.19
N ILE A 73 -4.19 -6.33 10.01
CA ILE A 73 -3.65 -5.48 11.08
C ILE A 73 -4.80 -4.83 11.86
N LEU A 74 -5.78 -4.26 11.17
CA LEU A 74 -6.91 -3.59 11.83
C LEU A 74 -7.76 -4.55 12.66
N ALA A 75 -7.98 -5.77 12.18
CA ALA A 75 -8.66 -6.83 12.92
C ALA A 75 -7.92 -7.21 14.21
N LYS A 76 -6.58 -7.18 14.22
CA LYS A 76 -5.81 -7.42 15.46
C LYS A 76 -6.08 -6.34 16.50
N PHE A 77 -6.21 -5.08 16.09
CA PHE A 77 -6.60 -4.01 17.01
C PHE A 77 -8.04 -4.19 17.50
N ALA A 78 -8.97 -4.55 16.62
CA ALA A 78 -10.33 -4.86 17.00
C ALA A 78 -10.42 -5.99 18.04
N VAL A 79 -9.62 -7.05 17.87
CA VAL A 79 -9.50 -8.14 18.86
C VAL A 79 -8.90 -7.63 20.17
N HIS A 80 -7.80 -6.87 20.09
CA HIS A 80 -7.13 -6.29 21.28
C HIS A 80 -8.09 -5.43 22.12
N TYR A 81 -8.97 -4.67 21.48
CA TYR A 81 -9.99 -3.84 22.14
C TYR A 81 -11.33 -4.55 22.38
N ALA A 82 -11.39 -5.88 22.17
CA ALA A 82 -12.58 -6.70 22.36
C ALA A 82 -13.83 -6.20 21.60
N PHE A 83 -13.67 -5.82 20.33
CA PHE A 83 -14.78 -5.34 19.49
C PHE A 83 -15.72 -6.47 19.05
N GLY A 84 -15.21 -7.68 18.80
CA GLY A 84 -16.01 -8.84 18.39
C GLY A 84 -17.20 -9.12 19.31
N PRO A 85 -17.01 -9.24 20.64
CA PRO A 85 -18.11 -9.40 21.60
C PRO A 85 -19.11 -8.24 21.64
N ARG A 86 -18.72 -7.03 21.21
CA ARG A 86 -19.57 -5.84 21.21
C ARG A 86 -20.43 -5.73 19.95
N LEU A 87 -20.09 -6.46 18.89
CA LEU A 87 -20.83 -6.45 17.64
C LEU A 87 -22.27 -6.94 17.81
N LYS A 88 -23.19 -6.18 17.22
CA LYS A 88 -24.60 -6.51 17.05
C LYS A 88 -24.78 -6.99 15.61
N VAL A 89 -25.06 -8.27 15.48
CA VAL A 89 -25.21 -9.00 14.22
C VAL A 89 -26.50 -9.79 14.27
N HIS A 90 -26.99 -10.25 13.12
CA HIS A 90 -28.12 -11.17 13.11
C HIS A 90 -27.77 -12.46 13.88
N PRO A 91 -28.65 -12.99 14.77
CA PRO A 91 -28.35 -14.16 15.59
C PRO A 91 -27.85 -15.38 14.80
N SER A 92 -28.39 -15.60 13.60
CA SER A 92 -27.98 -16.73 12.75
C SER A 92 -26.57 -16.60 12.15
N GLN A 93 -25.96 -15.42 12.22
CA GLN A 93 -24.63 -15.14 11.66
C GLN A 93 -23.61 -14.82 12.74
N GLU A 94 -24.00 -14.95 14.01
CA GLU A 94 -23.22 -14.50 15.15
C GLU A 94 -21.87 -15.22 15.27
N ALA A 95 -21.90 -16.56 15.22
CA ALA A 95 -20.71 -17.39 15.29
C ALA A 95 -19.73 -17.17 14.13
N LEU A 96 -20.22 -16.66 13.00
CA LEU A 96 -19.39 -16.41 11.82
C LEU A 96 -18.76 -15.01 11.86
N LEU A 97 -19.58 -13.98 12.09
CA LEU A 97 -19.17 -12.60 11.85
C LEU A 97 -18.31 -12.00 12.97
N ARG A 98 -18.50 -12.41 14.23
CA ARG A 98 -17.79 -11.83 15.38
C ARG A 98 -16.27 -12.08 15.34
N GLU A 99 -15.84 -13.09 14.61
CA GLU A 99 -14.43 -13.47 14.46
C GLU A 99 -13.91 -13.30 13.02
N THR A 100 -14.77 -12.84 12.10
CA THR A 100 -14.36 -12.63 10.70
C THR A 100 -13.42 -11.43 10.60
N GLU A 101 -12.26 -11.63 9.98
CA GLU A 101 -11.20 -10.62 9.85
C GLU A 101 -11.71 -9.31 9.21
N SER A 102 -12.42 -9.39 8.09
CA SER A 102 -12.93 -8.19 7.40
C SER A 102 -13.98 -7.44 8.23
N VAL A 103 -14.83 -8.15 8.96
CA VAL A 103 -15.85 -7.53 9.84
C VAL A 103 -15.18 -6.82 11.01
N LEU A 104 -14.17 -7.45 11.62
CA LEU A 104 -13.42 -6.85 12.73
C LEU A 104 -12.61 -5.64 12.27
N ALA A 105 -11.97 -5.71 11.11
CA ALA A 105 -11.29 -4.58 10.49
C ALA A 105 -12.25 -3.41 10.23
N GLY A 106 -13.37 -3.66 9.54
CA GLY A 106 -14.38 -2.63 9.28
C GLY A 106 -14.99 -2.04 10.56
N THR A 107 -15.12 -2.84 11.62
CA THR A 107 -15.55 -2.35 12.94
C THR A 107 -14.52 -1.42 13.58
N PHE A 108 -13.22 -1.68 13.40
CA PHE A 108 -12.18 -0.78 13.88
C PHE A 108 -12.20 0.55 13.12
N GLU A 109 -12.35 0.51 11.80
CA GLU A 109 -12.53 1.70 10.97
C GLU A 109 -13.78 2.47 11.41
N ALA A 110 -14.91 1.79 11.55
CA ALA A 110 -16.15 2.40 12.04
C ALA A 110 -16.00 3.03 13.42
N TYR A 111 -15.16 2.46 14.29
CA TYR A 111 -14.87 3.06 15.58
C TYR A 111 -14.10 4.37 15.43
N VAL A 112 -13.09 4.43 14.56
CA VAL A 112 -12.37 5.68 14.24
C VAL A 112 -13.33 6.72 13.64
N GLY A 113 -14.13 6.32 12.64
CA GLY A 113 -15.12 7.20 12.02
C GLY A 113 -16.20 7.68 13.00
N GLY A 114 -16.62 6.82 13.92
CA GLY A 114 -17.55 7.14 15.00
C GLY A 114 -16.99 8.17 15.99
N LEU A 115 -15.72 8.00 16.40
CA LEU A 115 -15.03 8.99 17.24
C LEU A 115 -14.92 10.35 16.53
N TYR A 116 -14.54 10.36 15.25
CA TYR A 116 -14.49 11.60 14.48
C TYR A 116 -15.88 12.24 14.36
N SER A 117 -16.91 11.46 14.13
CA SER A 117 -18.27 11.97 14.00
C SER A 117 -18.83 12.55 15.32
N ASP A 118 -18.43 11.99 16.47
CA ASP A 118 -18.83 12.49 17.80
C ASP A 118 -18.00 13.74 18.21
N TYR A 119 -16.73 13.88 17.84
CA TYR A 119 -15.85 14.96 18.31
C TYR A 119 -15.37 15.97 17.26
N GLY A 120 -15.64 15.73 15.98
CA GLY A 120 -15.17 16.56 14.87
C GLY A 120 -13.64 16.66 14.77
N ILE A 121 -13.19 17.68 14.04
CA ILE A 121 -11.77 17.90 13.76
C ILE A 121 -10.95 18.21 15.02
N GLU A 122 -11.51 18.93 15.98
CA GLU A 122 -10.80 19.28 17.22
C GLU A 122 -10.51 18.04 18.06
N GLY A 123 -11.52 17.18 18.28
CA GLY A 123 -11.29 15.92 18.97
C GLY A 123 -10.43 14.95 18.20
N TYR A 124 -10.45 15.00 16.86
CA TYR A 124 -9.52 14.25 16.05
C TYR A 124 -8.07 14.60 16.38
N THR A 125 -7.72 15.89 16.37
CA THR A 125 -6.37 16.35 16.68
C THR A 125 -5.98 16.11 18.14
N MET A 126 -6.88 16.35 19.10
CA MET A 126 -6.54 16.29 20.52
C MET A 126 -6.58 14.87 21.12
N LYS A 127 -7.37 13.96 20.55
CA LYS A 127 -7.63 12.63 21.16
C LYS A 127 -7.32 11.49 20.21
N ILE A 128 -7.83 11.56 18.98
CA ILE A 128 -7.76 10.43 18.04
C ILE A 128 -6.34 10.29 17.48
N GLN A 129 -5.72 11.38 17.02
CA GLN A 129 -4.35 11.36 16.48
C GLN A 129 -3.31 10.87 17.50
N PRO A 130 -3.27 11.35 18.77
CA PRO A 130 -2.33 10.83 19.76
C PRO A 130 -2.49 9.32 20.03
N TRP A 131 -3.73 8.85 20.14
CA TRP A 131 -4.03 7.43 20.32
C TRP A 131 -3.57 6.60 19.11
N LEU A 132 -3.96 6.99 17.90
CA LEU A 132 -3.54 6.30 16.67
C LEU A 132 -2.02 6.34 16.48
N SER A 133 -1.38 7.45 16.83
CA SER A 133 0.09 7.58 16.77
C SER A 133 0.76 6.56 17.69
N SER A 134 0.31 6.47 18.94
CA SER A 134 0.85 5.47 19.88
C SER A 134 0.63 4.04 19.40
N LEU A 135 -0.53 3.75 18.81
CA LEU A 135 -0.90 2.42 18.34
C LEU A 135 -0.13 2.00 17.08
N LEU A 136 0.03 2.91 16.11
CA LEU A 136 0.51 2.60 14.76
C LEU A 136 2.01 2.87 14.56
N THR A 137 2.66 3.69 15.40
CA THR A 137 4.10 3.97 15.28
C THR A 137 4.98 2.70 15.22
N PRO A 138 4.77 1.66 16.06
CA PRO A 138 5.56 0.43 15.96
C PRO A 138 5.40 -0.28 14.61
N TYR A 139 4.20 -0.24 14.01
CA TYR A 139 3.92 -0.86 12.72
C TYR A 139 4.53 -0.06 11.57
N VAL A 140 4.53 1.28 11.66
CA VAL A 140 5.21 2.15 10.69
C VAL A 140 6.72 1.89 10.69
N LYS A 141 7.34 1.80 11.87
CA LYS A 141 8.77 1.50 12.00
C LYS A 141 9.13 0.13 11.41
N LYS A 142 8.36 -0.89 11.78
CA LYS A 142 8.54 -2.25 11.24
C LYS A 142 8.37 -2.27 9.71
N ALA A 143 7.35 -1.62 9.18
CA ALA A 143 7.11 -1.57 7.74
C ALA A 143 8.24 -0.82 6.99
N TYR A 144 8.85 0.18 7.63
CA TYR A 144 10.01 0.88 7.07
C TYR A 144 11.23 -0.02 7.01
N ASP A 145 11.54 -0.74 8.09
CA ASP A 145 12.68 -1.66 8.14
C ASP A 145 12.54 -2.79 7.12
N GLU A 146 11.34 -3.35 6.98
CA GLU A 146 11.00 -4.35 5.95
C GLU A 146 11.17 -3.77 4.53
N ALA A 147 10.64 -2.57 4.28
CA ALA A 147 10.76 -1.92 2.97
C ALA A 147 12.22 -1.59 2.62
N LEU A 148 13.03 -1.20 3.60
CA LEU A 148 14.45 -0.92 3.40
C LEU A 148 15.25 -2.20 3.11
N ALA A 149 14.89 -3.32 3.76
CA ALA A 149 15.51 -4.61 3.52
C ALA A 149 15.13 -5.22 2.16
N GLU A 150 13.86 -5.10 1.77
CA GLU A 150 13.35 -5.54 0.46
C GLU A 150 13.94 -4.70 -0.69
N HIS A 151 14.14 -3.40 -0.45
CA HIS A 151 14.51 -2.42 -1.46
C HIS A 151 15.62 -1.48 -0.96
N PRO A 152 16.87 -1.97 -0.81
CA PRO A 152 17.98 -1.13 -0.40
C PRO A 152 18.15 0.02 -1.39
N SER A 153 18.30 1.25 -0.87
CA SER A 153 18.57 2.41 -1.71
C SER A 153 19.85 2.16 -2.50
N PRO A 154 19.81 2.27 -3.85
CA PRO A 154 21.03 2.21 -4.62
C PRO A 154 21.95 3.32 -4.13
N GLY A 155 23.25 3.02 -3.97
CA GLY A 155 24.23 4.04 -3.59
C GLY A 155 24.19 5.24 -4.55
N PRO A 156 24.66 6.43 -4.14
CA PRO A 156 24.57 7.67 -4.93
C PRO A 156 25.18 7.53 -6.33
N ASN A 157 26.15 6.64 -6.51
CA ASN A 157 26.83 6.36 -7.77
C ASN A 157 26.24 5.16 -8.53
N SER A 158 25.07 4.64 -8.12
CA SER A 158 24.47 3.50 -8.78
C SER A 158 23.89 3.88 -10.14
N PRO A 159 24.04 3.04 -11.16
CA PRO A 159 23.34 3.17 -12.42
C PRO A 159 21.81 3.21 -12.29
N ALA A 160 21.27 2.66 -11.19
CA ALA A 160 19.85 2.70 -10.88
C ALA A 160 19.34 4.11 -10.53
N THR A 161 20.22 5.00 -10.02
CA THR A 161 19.88 6.36 -9.58
C THR A 161 20.25 7.44 -10.60
N ALA A 162 21.22 7.19 -11.46
CA ALA A 162 21.63 8.12 -12.51
C ALA A 162 20.58 8.19 -13.63
N ARG A 163 20.31 9.39 -14.18
CA ARG A 163 19.35 9.58 -15.26
C ARG A 163 20.06 9.72 -16.60
N GLY A 164 19.39 9.29 -17.66
CA GLY A 164 19.75 9.65 -19.03
C GLY A 164 20.57 8.62 -19.80
N TYR A 165 20.95 7.49 -19.18
CA TYR A 165 21.69 6.43 -19.90
C TYR A 165 20.92 5.88 -21.10
N TRP A 166 19.60 5.77 -20.99
CA TRP A 166 18.77 5.39 -22.14
C TRP A 166 18.89 6.38 -23.32
N ALA A 167 18.87 7.68 -23.05
CA ALA A 167 19.00 8.71 -24.09
C ALA A 167 20.42 8.72 -24.69
N GLN A 168 21.45 8.61 -23.82
CA GLN A 168 22.85 8.54 -24.23
C GLN A 168 23.13 7.31 -25.10
N LEU A 169 22.58 6.14 -24.74
CA LEU A 169 22.72 4.91 -25.53
C LEU A 169 22.09 5.07 -26.92
N ASN A 170 20.84 5.57 -26.99
CA ASN A 170 20.17 5.78 -28.27
C ASN A 170 20.97 6.73 -29.18
N GLU A 171 21.50 7.82 -28.62
CA GLU A 171 22.31 8.77 -29.38
C GLU A 171 23.60 8.13 -29.91
N LYS A 172 24.30 7.35 -29.07
CA LYS A 172 25.55 6.66 -29.46
C LYS A 172 25.29 5.63 -30.57
N LEU A 173 24.25 4.81 -30.43
CA LEU A 173 23.90 3.80 -31.43
C LEU A 173 23.44 4.43 -32.75
N PHE A 174 22.65 5.50 -32.69
CA PHE A 174 22.27 6.25 -33.88
C PHE A 174 23.48 6.76 -34.67
N LYS A 175 24.49 7.30 -33.97
CA LYS A 175 25.76 7.73 -34.59
C LYS A 175 26.55 6.58 -35.21
N MET A 176 26.38 5.36 -34.71
CA MET A 176 27.01 4.14 -35.24
C MET A 176 26.20 3.48 -36.36
N GLY A 177 25.01 4.00 -36.68
CA GLY A 177 24.11 3.39 -37.66
C GLY A 177 23.41 2.13 -37.15
N SER A 178 23.42 1.89 -35.84
CA SER A 178 22.79 0.73 -35.19
C SER A 178 21.53 1.15 -34.42
N VAL A 179 20.66 0.19 -34.13
CA VAL A 179 19.45 0.40 -33.32
C VAL A 179 19.44 -0.63 -32.19
N VAL A 180 18.99 -0.22 -31.01
CA VAL A 180 18.81 -1.12 -29.86
C VAL A 180 17.41 -1.72 -29.86
N GLU A 181 17.36 -3.04 -29.76
CA GLU A 181 16.19 -3.81 -29.41
C GLU A 181 16.17 -4.10 -27.91
N TRP A 182 14.98 -4.15 -27.32
CA TRP A 182 14.80 -4.35 -25.88
C TRP A 182 14.00 -5.61 -25.62
N LYS A 183 14.57 -6.54 -24.86
CA LYS A 183 13.85 -7.71 -24.36
C LYS A 183 13.54 -7.49 -22.89
N GLU A 184 12.25 -7.53 -22.55
CA GLU A 184 11.74 -7.25 -21.20
C GLU A 184 11.04 -8.49 -20.65
N GLU A 185 11.45 -8.95 -19.48
CA GLU A 185 10.83 -10.07 -18.78
C GLU A 185 10.52 -9.67 -17.35
N SER A 186 9.33 -10.03 -16.87
CA SER A 186 8.97 -9.86 -15.46
C SER A 186 9.00 -11.21 -14.76
N LEU A 187 9.76 -11.29 -13.67
CA LEU A 187 9.69 -12.41 -12.75
C LEU A 187 8.81 -12.03 -11.57
N SER A 188 7.82 -12.87 -11.30
CA SER A 188 7.06 -12.77 -10.06
C SER A 188 7.93 -13.32 -8.92
N ALA A 189 8.53 -12.43 -8.13
CA ALA A 189 9.19 -12.82 -6.90
C ALA A 189 8.10 -12.95 -5.82
N ARG A 190 7.30 -14.02 -5.88
CA ARG A 190 6.31 -14.31 -4.83
C ARG A 190 7.02 -14.93 -3.63
N ASP A 191 6.80 -14.37 -2.45
CA ASP A 191 7.14 -15.05 -1.21
C ASP A 191 6.16 -16.24 -0.95
N PRO A 192 6.45 -17.10 0.04
CA PRO A 192 5.57 -18.22 0.41
C PRO A 192 4.16 -17.82 0.87
N ASN A 193 3.95 -16.54 1.20
CA ASN A 193 2.66 -15.99 1.62
C ASN A 193 1.88 -15.35 0.46
N GLY A 194 2.42 -15.38 -0.77
CA GLY A 194 1.83 -14.77 -1.96
C GLY A 194 2.02 -13.24 -2.04
N GLU A 195 2.78 -12.63 -1.13
CA GLU A 195 3.18 -11.23 -1.19
C GLU A 195 4.55 -11.14 -1.89
N GLY A 196 4.61 -10.39 -2.99
CA GLY A 196 5.79 -10.40 -3.84
C GLY A 196 5.87 -9.18 -4.75
N GLY A 197 7.08 -8.66 -4.91
CA GLY A 197 7.37 -7.60 -5.87
C GLY A 197 7.54 -8.15 -7.29
N LEU A 198 7.24 -7.32 -8.29
CA LEU A 198 7.60 -7.64 -9.67
C LEU A 198 9.05 -7.21 -9.92
N LEU A 199 9.93 -8.16 -10.22
CA LEU A 199 11.27 -7.86 -10.71
C LEU A 199 11.25 -7.82 -12.23
N TRP A 200 11.76 -6.73 -12.79
CA TRP A 200 11.92 -6.57 -14.23
C TRP A 200 13.36 -6.85 -14.61
N ASN A 201 13.56 -7.73 -15.58
CA ASN A 201 14.81 -7.93 -16.29
C ASN A 201 14.68 -7.32 -17.68
N VAL A 202 15.68 -6.53 -18.07
CA VAL A 202 15.73 -5.87 -19.38
C VAL A 202 17.09 -6.12 -20.01
N GLU A 203 17.09 -6.63 -21.23
CA GLU A 203 18.28 -6.82 -22.07
C GLU A 203 18.26 -5.80 -23.23
N ALA A 204 19.37 -5.12 -23.45
CA ALA A 204 19.65 -4.26 -24.59
C ALA A 204 20.39 -5.08 -25.65
N ILE A 205 19.81 -5.20 -26.84
CA ILE A 205 20.30 -6.06 -27.92
C ILE A 205 20.64 -5.19 -29.13
N VAL A 206 21.82 -5.38 -29.72
CA VAL A 206 22.25 -4.72 -30.96
C VAL A 206 22.85 -5.79 -31.86
N ASP A 207 22.41 -5.84 -33.12
CA ASP A 207 22.85 -6.83 -34.12
C ASP A 207 22.75 -8.29 -33.62
N GLY A 208 21.68 -8.58 -32.87
CA GLY A 208 21.42 -9.90 -32.29
C GLY A 208 22.27 -10.25 -31.06
N GLN A 209 23.13 -9.36 -30.58
CA GLN A 209 23.95 -9.56 -29.38
C GLN A 209 23.47 -8.73 -28.20
N VAL A 210 23.41 -9.34 -27.02
CA VAL A 210 23.12 -8.62 -25.77
C VAL A 210 24.34 -7.78 -25.41
N ILE A 211 24.20 -6.45 -25.47
CA ILE A 211 25.27 -5.50 -25.14
C ILE A 211 25.13 -4.94 -23.72
N GLY A 212 23.97 -5.08 -23.10
CA GLY A 212 23.75 -4.70 -21.70
C GLY A 212 22.52 -5.37 -21.11
N ALA A 213 22.54 -5.63 -19.81
CA ALA A 213 21.42 -6.22 -19.08
C ALA A 213 21.21 -5.49 -17.75
N GLY A 214 19.96 -5.36 -17.30
CA GLY A 214 19.65 -4.65 -16.07
C GLY A 214 18.40 -5.18 -15.41
N SER A 215 18.41 -5.20 -14.08
CA SER A 215 17.27 -5.65 -13.27
C SER A 215 16.80 -4.54 -12.34
N GLY A 216 15.50 -4.44 -12.09
CA GLY A 216 14.95 -3.43 -11.20
C GLY A 216 13.49 -3.63 -10.83
N LEU A 217 13.02 -2.90 -9.82
CA LEU A 217 11.65 -2.97 -9.29
C LEU A 217 10.58 -2.42 -10.26
N ASN A 218 11.01 -1.76 -11.33
CA ASN A 218 10.16 -1.31 -12.41
C ASN A 218 10.94 -1.33 -13.72
N LYS A 219 10.21 -1.43 -14.85
CA LYS A 219 10.77 -1.40 -16.21
C LYS A 219 11.76 -0.27 -16.43
N LYS A 220 11.43 0.93 -15.96
CA LYS A 220 12.25 2.14 -16.16
C LYS A 220 13.63 2.00 -15.52
N THR A 221 13.68 1.48 -14.30
CA THR A 221 14.94 1.27 -13.56
C THR A 221 15.76 0.17 -14.22
N ALA A 222 15.14 -0.98 -14.50
CA ALA A 222 15.79 -2.09 -15.18
C ALA A 222 16.38 -1.68 -16.54
N LYS A 223 15.60 -0.95 -17.34
CA LYS A 223 16.02 -0.42 -18.64
C LYS A 223 17.14 0.61 -18.54
N ASN A 224 17.13 1.47 -17.53
CA ASN A 224 18.20 2.45 -17.33
C ASN A 224 19.52 1.79 -16.91
N ILE A 225 19.47 0.72 -16.09
CA ILE A 225 20.65 -0.09 -15.73
C ILE A 225 21.17 -0.86 -16.96
N ALA A 226 20.28 -1.46 -17.74
CA ALA A 226 20.65 -2.13 -18.99
C ALA A 226 21.32 -1.18 -19.96
N ALA A 227 20.82 0.05 -20.07
CA ALA A 227 21.41 1.09 -20.91
C ALA A 227 22.80 1.53 -20.41
N TYR A 228 23.01 1.58 -19.10
CA TYR A 228 24.32 1.87 -18.51
C TYR A 228 25.34 0.79 -18.88
N HIS A 229 25.04 -0.49 -18.64
CA HIS A 229 25.95 -1.58 -18.99
C HIS A 229 26.22 -1.63 -20.49
N ALA A 230 25.22 -1.34 -21.33
CA ALA A 230 25.40 -1.22 -22.78
C ALA A 230 26.40 -0.11 -23.17
N LEU A 231 26.34 1.04 -22.51
CA LEU A 231 27.29 2.13 -22.73
C LEU A 231 28.72 1.76 -22.31
N GLU A 232 28.89 1.03 -21.20
CA GLU A 232 30.19 0.52 -20.75
C GLU A 232 30.80 -0.49 -21.74
N THR A 233 29.99 -1.43 -22.21
CA THR A 233 30.40 -2.41 -23.24
C THR A 233 30.88 -1.70 -24.50
N LEU A 234 30.12 -0.71 -24.99
CA LEU A 234 30.47 0.07 -26.18
C LEU A 234 31.62 1.06 -25.96
N ALA A 235 32.04 1.32 -24.71
CA ALA A 235 33.22 2.15 -24.42
C ALA A 235 34.50 1.31 -24.35
N SER A 236 34.36 -0.01 -24.21
CA SER A 236 35.45 -0.98 -24.07
C SER A 236 35.77 -1.73 -25.38
N ALA A 237 34.97 -1.51 -26.43
CA ALA A 237 35.12 -2.08 -27.77
C ALA A 237 35.70 -1.05 -28.74
#